data_AF-A0A3D5JWA2-F1
#
_entry.id   AF-A0A3D5JWA2-F1
#
_cell.length_a   1.000
_cell.length_b   1.000
_cell.length_c   1.000
_cell.angle_alpha   90.00
_cell.angle_beta   90.00
_cell.angle_gamma   90.00
#
_symmetry.space_group_name_H-M   'P 1'
#
loop_
_entity.id
_entity.type
_entity.pdbx_description
1 polymer ?
#
loop_
_entity_poly.entity_id
_entity_poly.type
_entity_poly.pdbx_seq_one_letter_code
_entity_poly.pdbx_strand_id
1 'polypeptide(L)'
;LTEAGQRYHAQCAAMCAAAEQARAELAAARDARLRGVHWHPLAAVMHAFSRWDGVDAVYNMQASETETAEQMRQTLGEPPREAPQLAGAGPRLALPEVDGNAFDQLLARRVTCRNFDPDRPVPLAVFAQLLQRTFGSRCRFQVGQDLVFLKKSVPSGGGLHPIEAYLVVQNVAGLAPGLYHYRGDSHELEPVATEVTVDRAFVMEMVGQQHWFADAHVLVVLAPRFERTFWKYRQHAKSYRVVAMEAGHLSQTLYLAATDAGLGAFITGAINEKHIERALQLDTIAEGVLAVCGFGWRAAQMTTTELDPAGVIWHPAAE
;
A
#
# COMPACT_ATOMS: atom_id res chain seq x y z
N LEU A 1 -23.15 -31.90 -45.13
CA LEU A 1 -23.06 -30.47 -44.75
C LEU A 1 -23.22 -29.65 -46.03
N THR A 2 -24.11 -28.65 -46.05
CA THR A 2 -24.22 -27.72 -47.17
C THR A 2 -22.91 -26.92 -47.31
N GLU A 3 -22.61 -26.39 -48.51
CA GLU A 3 -21.44 -25.51 -48.70
C GLU A 3 -21.42 -24.35 -47.69
N ALA A 4 -22.60 -23.79 -47.37
CA ALA A 4 -22.73 -22.73 -46.37
C ALA A 4 -22.31 -23.21 -44.97
N GLY A 5 -22.68 -24.44 -44.58
CA GLY A 5 -22.24 -25.04 -43.32
C GLY A 5 -20.72 -25.28 -43.27
N GLN A 6 -20.12 -25.72 -44.39
CA GLN A 6 -18.67 -25.89 -44.48
C GLN A 6 -17.92 -24.55 -44.37
N ARG A 7 -18.41 -23.48 -45.01
CA ARG A 7 -17.85 -22.13 -44.89
C ARG A 7 -17.95 -21.60 -43.45
N TYR A 8 -19.10 -21.78 -42.80
CA TYR A 8 -19.28 -21.39 -41.40
C TYR A 8 -18.30 -22.11 -40.46
N HIS A 9 -18.16 -23.44 -40.59
CA HIS A 9 -17.21 -24.20 -39.78
C HIS A 9 -15.74 -23.78 -40.01
N ALA A 10 -15.35 -23.52 -41.27
CA ALA A 10 -14.02 -23.03 -41.59
C ALA A 10 -13.74 -21.64 -40.98
N GLN A 11 -14.73 -20.75 -41.00
CA GLN A 11 -14.64 -19.42 -40.41
C GLN A 11 -14.50 -19.48 -38.88
N CYS A 12 -15.31 -20.32 -38.22
CA CYS A 12 -15.19 -20.56 -36.77
C CYS A 12 -13.82 -21.15 -36.40
N ALA A 13 -13.31 -22.12 -37.18
CA ALA A 13 -11.99 -22.71 -36.94
C ALA A 13 -10.86 -21.68 -37.10
N ALA A 14 -10.93 -20.81 -38.12
CA ALA A 14 -9.96 -19.73 -38.31
C ALA A 14 -9.99 -18.71 -37.16
N MET A 15 -11.18 -18.35 -36.66
CA MET A 15 -11.32 -17.48 -35.49
C MET A 15 -10.71 -18.10 -34.22
N CYS A 16 -10.94 -19.39 -33.98
CA CYS A 16 -10.34 -20.10 -32.84
C CYS A 16 -8.81 -20.11 -32.93
N ALA A 17 -8.26 -20.46 -34.10
CA ALA A 17 -6.81 -20.49 -34.32
C ALA A 17 -6.17 -19.09 -34.15
N ALA A 18 -6.82 -18.04 -34.66
CA ALA A 18 -6.37 -16.67 -34.46
C ALA A 18 -6.40 -16.25 -32.98
N ALA A 19 -7.43 -16.65 -32.23
CA ALA A 19 -7.52 -16.39 -30.80
C ALA A 19 -6.45 -17.15 -29.98
N GLU A 20 -6.15 -18.40 -30.35
CA GLU A 20 -5.06 -19.18 -29.73
C GLU A 20 -3.69 -18.56 -30.02
N GLN A 21 -3.43 -18.17 -31.27
CA GLN A 21 -2.20 -17.49 -31.66
C GLN A 21 -2.01 -16.17 -30.90
N ALA A 22 -3.07 -15.34 -30.82
CA ALA A 22 -3.03 -14.09 -30.08
C ALA A 22 -2.74 -14.30 -28.58
N ARG A 23 -3.31 -15.35 -27.97
CA ARG A 23 -3.02 -15.73 -26.57
C ARG A 23 -1.58 -16.18 -26.39
N ALA A 24 -1.04 -16.98 -27.32
CA ALA A 24 0.34 -17.44 -27.27
C ALA A 24 1.33 -16.27 -27.40
N GLU A 25 1.07 -15.32 -28.31
CA GLU A 25 1.88 -14.11 -28.49
C GLU A 25 1.85 -13.22 -27.24
N LEU A 26 0.67 -13.02 -26.63
CA LEU A 26 0.54 -12.27 -25.38
C LEU A 26 1.30 -12.94 -24.23
N ALA A 27 1.22 -14.27 -24.12
CA ALA A 27 1.95 -15.02 -23.10
C ALA A 27 3.47 -14.91 -23.28
N ALA A 28 3.95 -15.02 -24.52
CA ALA A 28 5.36 -14.86 -24.87
C ALA A 28 5.86 -13.43 -24.56
N ALA A 29 5.07 -12.40 -24.87
CA ALA A 29 5.40 -11.01 -24.56
C ALA A 29 5.50 -10.78 -23.04
N ARG A 30 4.57 -11.34 -22.25
CA ARG A 30 4.60 -11.26 -20.78
C ARG A 30 5.80 -11.98 -20.18
N ASP A 31 6.14 -13.18 -20.67
CA ASP A 31 7.33 -13.92 -20.24
C ASP A 31 8.62 -13.17 -20.59
N ALA A 32 8.73 -12.63 -21.81
CA ALA A 32 9.86 -11.80 -22.21
C ALA A 32 10.00 -10.55 -21.31
N ARG A 33 8.88 -9.90 -20.98
CA ARG A 33 8.85 -8.74 -20.07
C ARG A 33 9.30 -9.10 -18.66
N LEU A 34 8.80 -10.22 -18.11
CA LEU A 34 9.20 -10.72 -16.79
C LEU A 34 10.71 -11.03 -16.73
N ARG A 35 11.26 -11.64 -17.77
CA ARG A 35 12.70 -11.89 -17.88
C ARG A 35 13.51 -10.59 -17.98
N GLY A 36 12.98 -9.60 -18.70
CA GLY A 36 13.58 -8.28 -18.89
C GLY A 36 13.72 -7.47 -17.60
N VAL A 37 12.75 -7.56 -16.68
CA VAL A 37 12.83 -6.87 -15.37
C VAL A 37 13.72 -7.58 -14.35
N HIS A 38 14.24 -8.77 -14.69
CA HIS A 38 15.08 -9.60 -13.81
C HIS A 38 14.43 -10.01 -12.49
N TRP A 39 13.10 -10.11 -12.45
CA TRP A 39 12.37 -10.58 -11.28
C TRP A 39 12.58 -12.07 -11.07
N HIS A 40 12.91 -12.47 -9.84
CA HIS A 40 12.90 -13.87 -9.43
C HIS A 40 11.50 -14.52 -9.65
N PRO A 41 11.38 -15.62 -10.41
CA PRO A 41 10.08 -16.10 -10.91
C PRO A 41 9.09 -16.46 -9.80
N LEU A 42 9.54 -17.13 -8.73
CA LEU A 42 8.63 -17.51 -7.65
C LEU A 42 8.11 -16.31 -6.86
N ALA A 43 8.88 -15.21 -6.79
CA ALA A 43 8.41 -13.99 -6.15
C ALA A 43 7.40 -13.26 -7.06
N ALA A 44 7.62 -13.27 -8.37
CA ALA A 44 6.67 -12.75 -9.34
C ALA A 44 5.35 -13.52 -9.34
N VAL A 45 5.41 -14.86 -9.25
CA VAL A 45 4.22 -15.71 -9.10
C VAL A 45 3.49 -15.39 -7.79
N MET A 46 4.22 -15.31 -6.66
CA MET A 46 3.61 -14.96 -5.38
C MET A 46 2.89 -13.61 -5.43
N HIS A 47 3.53 -12.57 -5.98
CA HIS A 47 2.90 -11.26 -6.18
C HIS A 47 1.70 -11.34 -7.12
N ALA A 48 1.82 -12.01 -8.27
CA ALA A 48 0.74 -12.09 -9.25
C ALA A 48 -0.53 -12.75 -8.69
N PHE A 49 -0.38 -13.78 -7.85
CA PHE A 49 -1.48 -14.57 -7.30
C PHE A 49 -1.98 -14.08 -5.94
N SER A 50 -1.30 -13.14 -5.29
CA SER A 50 -1.78 -12.56 -4.02
C SER A 50 -2.69 -11.34 -4.20
N ARG A 51 -2.74 -10.76 -5.41
CA ARG A 51 -3.49 -9.52 -5.68
C ARG A 51 -4.98 -9.74 -5.79
N TRP A 52 -5.75 -8.91 -5.10
CA TRP A 52 -7.20 -8.97 -5.07
C TRP A 52 -7.85 -8.15 -6.18
N ASP A 53 -9.08 -8.52 -6.51
CA ASP A 53 -9.94 -7.87 -7.49
C ASP A 53 -11.39 -8.06 -7.05
N GLY A 54 -12.09 -6.98 -6.71
CA GLY A 54 -13.47 -7.02 -6.23
C GLY A 54 -13.67 -7.74 -4.90
N VAL A 55 -12.64 -7.85 -4.05
CA VAL A 55 -12.77 -8.44 -2.71
C VAL A 55 -13.40 -7.43 -1.76
N ASP A 56 -14.39 -7.90 -0.99
CA ASP A 56 -14.97 -7.21 0.15
C ASP A 56 -14.45 -7.83 1.45
N ALA A 57 -13.45 -7.19 2.06
CA ALA A 57 -12.83 -7.69 3.28
C ALA A 57 -13.77 -7.60 4.50
N VAL A 58 -14.68 -6.62 4.51
CA VAL A 58 -15.64 -6.42 5.61
C VAL A 58 -16.70 -7.52 5.57
N TYR A 59 -17.27 -7.78 4.40
CA TYR A 59 -18.18 -8.90 4.19
C TYR A 59 -17.52 -10.24 4.53
N ASN A 60 -16.26 -10.45 4.12
CA ASN A 60 -15.54 -11.68 4.44
C ASN A 60 -15.38 -11.88 5.96
N MET A 61 -15.08 -10.80 6.70
CA MET A 61 -15.02 -10.84 8.17
C MET A 61 -16.38 -11.15 8.80
N GLN A 62 -17.46 -10.56 8.28
CA GLN A 62 -18.84 -10.82 8.70
C GLN A 62 -19.24 -12.29 8.47
N ALA A 63 -19.08 -12.74 7.23
CA ALA A 63 -19.47 -14.08 6.79
C ALA A 63 -18.66 -15.19 7.48
N SER A 64 -17.45 -14.89 7.93
CA SER A 64 -16.61 -15.81 8.71
C SER A 64 -16.75 -15.64 10.22
N GLU A 65 -17.60 -14.74 10.71
CA GLU A 65 -17.75 -14.45 12.13
C GLU A 65 -16.40 -14.13 12.79
N THR A 66 -15.66 -13.18 12.20
CA THR A 66 -14.33 -12.74 12.68
C THR A 66 -14.22 -11.21 12.83
N GLU A 67 -15.33 -10.50 12.98
CA GLU A 67 -15.30 -9.03 13.12
C GLU A 67 -14.76 -8.56 14.46
N THR A 68 -15.09 -9.28 15.54
CA THR A 68 -14.66 -8.97 16.91
C THR A 68 -13.68 -10.01 17.44
N ALA A 69 -12.87 -9.62 18.43
CA ALA A 69 -11.93 -10.53 19.08
C ALA A 69 -12.64 -11.74 19.74
N GLU A 70 -13.85 -11.54 20.28
CA GLU A 70 -14.65 -12.61 20.87
C GLU A 70 -15.15 -13.59 19.81
N GLN A 71 -15.69 -13.11 18.69
CA GLN A 71 -16.10 -13.95 17.57
C GLN A 71 -14.89 -14.69 16.96
N MET A 72 -13.76 -14.01 16.76
CA MET A 72 -12.52 -14.66 16.30
C MET A 72 -12.13 -15.82 17.22
N ARG A 73 -12.19 -15.65 18.53
CA ARG A 73 -11.89 -16.74 19.49
C ARG A 73 -12.90 -17.89 19.39
N GLN A 74 -14.18 -17.58 19.20
CA GLN A 74 -15.22 -18.61 19.05
C GLN A 74 -15.02 -19.42 17.76
N THR A 75 -14.71 -18.76 16.65
CA THR A 75 -14.57 -19.39 15.33
C THR A 75 -13.22 -20.05 15.10
N LEU A 76 -12.12 -19.37 15.47
CA LEU A 76 -10.75 -19.79 15.17
C LEU A 76 -10.06 -20.53 16.33
N GLY A 77 -10.68 -20.53 17.51
CA GLY A 77 -10.13 -21.12 18.72
C GLY A 77 -9.19 -20.18 19.48
N GLU A 78 -8.39 -20.77 20.39
CA GLU A 78 -7.46 -20.01 21.23
C GLU A 78 -6.28 -19.48 20.39
N PRO A 79 -5.96 -18.18 20.47
CA PRO A 79 -4.81 -17.64 19.76
C PRO A 79 -3.50 -18.18 20.35
N PRO A 80 -2.43 -18.27 19.55
CA PRO A 80 -1.09 -18.50 20.08
C PRO A 80 -0.71 -17.45 21.13
N ARG A 81 0.14 -17.84 22.09
CA ARG A 81 0.67 -16.90 23.10
C ARG A 81 1.35 -15.71 22.44
N GLU A 82 1.04 -14.52 22.93
CA GLU A 82 1.51 -13.23 22.45
C GLU A 82 3.02 -13.04 22.67
N ALA A 83 3.55 -13.60 23.75
CA ALA A 83 4.96 -13.57 24.09
C ALA A 83 5.48 -15.02 24.27
N PRO A 84 6.19 -15.60 23.28
CA PRO A 84 6.69 -16.96 23.39
C PRO A 84 7.78 -17.04 24.46
N GLN A 85 7.73 -18.10 25.26
CA GLN A 85 8.80 -18.44 26.20
C GLN A 85 9.69 -19.51 25.58
N LEU A 86 11.01 -19.30 25.60
CA LEU A 86 11.96 -20.30 25.14
C LEU A 86 11.94 -21.51 26.10
N ALA A 87 11.74 -22.70 25.55
CA ALA A 87 11.77 -23.94 26.31
C ALA A 87 13.15 -24.15 26.95
N GLY A 88 13.19 -24.42 28.26
CA GLY A 88 14.44 -24.64 29.00
C GLY A 88 15.26 -23.38 29.27
N ALA A 89 14.69 -22.17 29.11
CA ALA A 89 15.40 -20.93 29.44
C ALA A 89 15.78 -20.86 30.93
N GLY A 90 17.01 -20.41 31.19
CA GLY A 90 17.50 -20.11 32.54
C GLY A 90 16.92 -18.81 33.13
N PRO A 91 17.50 -18.30 34.23
CA PRO A 91 17.06 -17.07 34.88
C PRO A 91 17.04 -15.87 33.93
N ARG A 92 16.00 -15.04 34.02
CA ARG A 92 15.84 -13.83 33.20
C ARG A 92 16.61 -12.65 33.81
N LEU A 93 17.18 -11.81 32.94
CA LEU A 93 17.76 -10.52 33.31
C LEU A 93 16.72 -9.41 33.06
N ALA A 94 16.36 -8.67 34.10
CA ALA A 94 15.52 -7.48 33.94
C ALA A 94 16.36 -6.32 33.38
N LEU A 95 15.83 -5.62 32.37
CA LEU A 95 16.42 -4.39 31.84
C LEU A 95 15.89 -3.18 32.63
N PRO A 96 16.70 -2.12 32.85
CA PRO A 96 16.23 -0.92 33.53
C PRO A 96 15.22 -0.16 32.68
N GLU A 97 14.20 0.40 33.33
CA GLU A 97 13.32 1.39 32.73
C GLU A 97 14.03 2.75 32.67
N VAL A 98 13.81 3.49 31.59
CA VAL A 98 14.43 4.80 31.34
C VAL A 98 13.32 5.82 31.13
N ASP A 99 13.49 7.02 31.70
CA ASP A 99 12.54 8.12 31.52
C ASP A 99 12.40 8.49 30.04
N GLY A 100 11.16 8.65 29.58
CA GLY A 100 10.84 9.00 28.21
C GLY A 100 11.15 10.46 27.86
N ASN A 101 11.42 10.72 26.58
CA ASN A 101 11.58 12.04 25.99
C ASN A 101 10.46 12.36 24.97
N ALA A 102 10.58 13.46 24.23
CA ALA A 102 9.57 13.87 23.25
C ALA A 102 9.34 12.84 22.13
N PHE A 103 10.36 12.08 21.75
CA PHE A 103 10.23 10.99 20.79
C PHE A 103 9.44 9.82 21.35
N ASP A 104 9.63 9.45 22.62
CA ASP A 104 8.84 8.42 23.29
C ASP A 104 7.37 8.83 23.40
N GLN A 105 7.11 10.12 23.68
CA GLN A 105 5.75 10.68 23.67
C GLN A 105 5.12 10.65 22.26
N LEU A 106 5.91 10.88 21.20
CA LEU A 106 5.44 10.73 19.83
C LEU A 106 5.09 9.28 19.51
N LEU A 107 5.93 8.32 19.92
CA LEU A 107 5.69 6.89 19.76
C LEU A 107 4.43 6.43 20.49
N ALA A 108 4.19 6.95 21.71
CA ALA A 108 3.01 6.65 22.50
C ALA A 108 1.71 7.20 21.88
N ARG A 109 1.74 8.39 21.29
CA ARG A 109 0.59 9.00 20.59
C ARG A 109 0.29 8.36 19.23
N ARG A 110 1.28 7.68 18.63
CA ARG A 110 1.11 7.06 17.32
C ARG A 110 0.17 5.86 17.43
N VAL A 111 -1.02 5.97 16.85
CA VAL A 111 -2.00 4.89 16.74
C VAL A 111 -2.62 4.85 15.34
N THR A 112 -3.17 3.71 14.94
CA THR A 112 -3.89 3.58 13.66
C THR A 112 -5.20 4.34 13.71
N CYS A 113 -5.40 5.26 12.78
CA CYS A 113 -6.64 6.02 12.62
C CYS A 113 -7.62 5.29 11.69
N ARG A 114 -8.87 5.24 12.11
CA ARG A 114 -10.04 4.67 11.44
C ARG A 114 -11.24 5.64 11.46
N ASN A 115 -11.09 6.79 12.10
CA ASN A 115 -12.13 7.82 12.19
C ASN A 115 -11.55 9.13 11.67
N PHE A 116 -11.94 9.52 10.46
CA PHE A 116 -11.49 10.75 9.81
C PHE A 116 -12.61 11.80 9.76
N ASP A 117 -12.27 13.07 9.89
CA ASP A 117 -13.18 14.22 9.74
C ASP A 117 -13.20 14.66 8.26
N PRO A 118 -14.19 14.24 7.45
CA PRO A 118 -14.16 14.53 6.01
C PRO A 118 -14.38 16.01 5.69
N ASP A 119 -14.92 16.80 6.62
CA ASP A 119 -15.35 18.18 6.37
C ASP A 119 -14.20 19.20 6.55
N ARG A 120 -13.14 18.82 7.26
CA ARG A 120 -12.01 19.71 7.53
C ARG A 120 -10.89 19.49 6.51
N PRO A 121 -10.57 20.44 5.61
CA PRO A 121 -9.46 20.24 4.68
C PRO A 121 -8.10 20.17 5.39
N VAL A 122 -7.18 19.32 4.89
CA VAL A 122 -5.76 19.38 5.30
C VAL A 122 -5.11 20.61 4.65
N PRO A 123 -4.44 21.50 5.40
CA PRO A 123 -3.71 22.62 4.82
C PRO A 123 -2.61 22.15 3.86
N LEU A 124 -2.45 22.81 2.71
CA LEU A 124 -1.45 22.45 1.69
C LEU A 124 -0.04 22.33 2.27
N ALA A 125 0.35 23.23 3.18
CA ALA A 125 1.67 23.20 3.81
C ALA A 125 1.91 21.96 4.68
N VAL A 126 0.87 21.48 5.39
CA VAL A 126 0.94 20.25 6.19
C VAL A 126 1.04 19.04 5.26
N PHE A 127 0.18 18.98 4.24
CA PHE A 127 0.23 17.96 3.19
C PHE A 127 1.62 17.86 2.54
N ALA A 128 2.17 18.98 2.07
CA ALA A 128 3.47 19.05 1.43
C ALA A 128 4.59 18.59 2.39
N GLN A 129 4.54 19.03 3.66
CA GLN A 129 5.51 18.62 4.66
C GLN A 129 5.48 17.11 4.91
N LEU A 130 4.30 16.49 5.00
CA LEU A 130 4.16 15.04 5.16
C LEU A 130 4.80 14.28 3.98
N LEU A 131 4.49 14.69 2.75
CA LEU A 131 5.07 14.06 1.56
C LEU A 131 6.58 14.25 1.49
N GLN A 132 7.08 15.43 1.84
CA GLN A 132 8.52 15.71 1.86
C GLN A 132 9.23 14.86 2.90
N ARG A 133 8.67 14.74 4.11
CA ARG A 133 9.24 13.95 5.22
C ARG A 133 9.27 12.46 4.92
N THR A 134 8.27 11.93 4.22
CA THR A 134 8.12 10.48 3.99
C THR A 134 8.72 10.02 2.66
N PHE A 135 8.41 10.71 1.57
CA PHE A 135 8.71 10.25 0.20
C PHE A 135 9.75 11.12 -0.52
N GLY A 136 9.97 12.35 -0.04
CA GLY A 136 10.90 13.30 -0.61
C GLY A 136 12.36 12.88 -0.49
N SER A 137 13.12 13.14 -1.56
CA SER A 137 14.57 13.03 -1.56
C SER A 137 15.18 14.25 -0.88
N ARG A 138 16.21 14.02 -0.09
CA ARG A 138 16.99 15.07 0.60
C ARG A 138 18.28 15.41 -0.13
N CYS A 139 18.79 14.45 -0.91
CA CYS A 139 19.99 14.62 -1.69
C CYS A 139 19.94 13.66 -2.89
N ARG A 140 20.48 14.14 -4.02
CA ARG A 140 20.72 13.37 -5.23
C ARG A 140 22.23 13.19 -5.39
N PHE A 141 22.68 11.95 -5.46
CA PHE A 141 24.08 11.60 -5.62
C PHE A 141 24.29 10.86 -6.94
N GLN A 142 25.14 11.39 -7.81
CA GLN A 142 25.44 10.80 -9.10
C GLN A 142 26.86 10.20 -9.10
N VAL A 143 26.96 8.95 -9.56
CA VAL A 143 28.21 8.21 -9.72
C VAL A 143 28.41 7.93 -11.20
N GLY A 144 29.50 8.42 -11.78
CA GLY A 144 29.74 8.29 -13.21
C GLY A 144 28.66 9.00 -14.04
N GLN A 145 28.29 8.41 -15.17
CA GLN A 145 27.41 9.07 -16.15
C GLN A 145 25.92 8.83 -15.88
N ASP A 146 25.54 7.63 -15.48
CA ASP A 146 24.16 7.15 -15.50
C ASP A 146 23.64 6.63 -14.14
N LEU A 147 24.50 6.46 -13.13
CA LEU A 147 24.08 5.96 -11.82
C LEU A 147 23.69 7.09 -10.87
N VAL A 148 22.39 7.23 -10.63
CA VAL A 148 21.85 8.22 -9.69
C VAL A 148 21.26 7.50 -8.48
N PHE A 149 21.61 7.95 -7.27
CA PHE A 149 21.04 7.51 -6.00
C PHE A 149 20.36 8.68 -5.30
N LEU A 150 19.27 8.38 -4.60
CA LEU A 150 18.56 9.35 -3.77
C LEU A 150 18.80 9.02 -2.30
N LYS A 151 19.05 10.04 -1.49
CA LYS A 151 19.03 9.91 -0.03
C LYS A 151 17.67 10.38 0.47
N LYS A 152 16.82 9.46 0.91
CA LYS A 152 15.56 9.78 1.61
C LYS A 152 15.74 9.69 3.14
N SER A 153 14.74 10.15 3.88
CA SER A 153 14.62 9.97 5.35
C SER A 153 14.41 8.50 5.74
N VAL A 154 13.79 7.74 4.84
CA VAL A 154 13.47 6.32 5.00
C VAL A 154 14.61 5.47 4.46
N PRO A 155 15.00 4.35 5.10
CA PRO A 155 16.00 3.44 4.56
C PRO A 155 15.45 2.56 3.42
N SER A 156 16.33 2.22 2.48
CA SER A 156 16.01 1.37 1.32
C SER A 156 17.12 0.35 1.07
N GLY A 157 16.74 -0.86 0.64
CA GLY A 157 17.68 -1.93 0.27
C GLY A 157 18.65 -1.47 -0.81
N GLY A 158 19.93 -1.33 -0.45
CA GLY A 158 20.96 -0.84 -1.37
C GLY A 158 20.83 0.63 -1.77
N GLY A 159 19.97 1.41 -1.10
CA GLY A 159 19.72 2.83 -1.40
C GLY A 159 18.98 3.07 -2.72
N LEU A 160 18.18 2.10 -3.18
CA LEU A 160 17.60 2.11 -4.53
C LEU A 160 16.27 2.85 -4.63
N HIS A 161 15.52 2.91 -3.52
CA HIS A 161 14.22 3.58 -3.39
C HIS A 161 13.22 3.24 -4.51
N PRO A 162 12.86 1.96 -4.71
CA PRO A 162 11.95 1.53 -5.77
C PRO A 162 10.50 1.98 -5.61
N ILE A 163 10.04 2.34 -4.40
CA ILE A 163 8.61 2.62 -4.16
C ILE A 163 8.27 4.06 -4.57
N GLU A 164 7.41 4.17 -5.58
CA GLU A 164 6.75 5.42 -5.96
C GLU A 164 5.47 5.62 -5.13
N ALA A 165 5.07 6.89 -4.99
CA ALA A 165 3.89 7.30 -4.24
C ALA A 165 2.86 7.91 -5.20
N TYR A 166 1.80 7.16 -5.49
CA TYR A 166 0.61 7.69 -6.15
C TYR A 166 -0.41 8.09 -5.10
N LEU A 167 -1.02 9.25 -5.28
CA LEU A 167 -1.92 9.86 -4.31
C LEU A 167 -3.33 9.82 -4.85
N VAL A 168 -4.27 9.42 -4.01
CA VAL A 168 -5.69 9.74 -4.14
C VAL A 168 -5.94 10.92 -3.20
N VAL A 169 -6.06 12.12 -3.76
CA VAL A 169 -6.34 13.35 -3.00
C VAL A 169 -7.85 13.55 -2.94
N GLN A 170 -8.40 13.62 -1.73
CA GLN A 170 -9.82 13.86 -1.50
C GLN A 170 -10.10 15.25 -0.92
N ASN A 171 -9.35 15.66 0.12
CA ASN A 171 -9.62 16.93 0.80
C ASN A 171 -8.35 17.65 1.29
N VAL A 172 -7.69 18.38 0.38
CA VAL A 172 -6.53 19.22 0.67
C VAL A 172 -6.82 20.65 0.21
N ALA A 173 -6.61 21.63 1.10
CA ALA A 173 -6.91 23.03 0.81
C ALA A 173 -6.07 23.53 -0.38
N GLY A 174 -6.75 24.06 -1.40
CA GLY A 174 -6.08 24.62 -2.59
C GLY A 174 -5.55 23.58 -3.59
N LEU A 175 -5.87 22.30 -3.42
CA LEU A 175 -5.53 21.22 -4.35
C LEU A 175 -6.82 20.53 -4.79
N ALA A 176 -7.01 20.35 -6.10
CA ALA A 176 -8.18 19.67 -6.63
C ALA A 176 -8.16 18.18 -6.21
N PRO A 177 -9.32 17.57 -5.88
CA PRO A 177 -9.41 16.13 -5.71
C PRO A 177 -9.04 15.38 -6.99
N GLY A 178 -8.36 14.25 -6.87
CA GLY A 178 -7.95 13.45 -8.03
C GLY A 178 -6.73 12.55 -7.77
N LEU A 179 -6.21 11.97 -8.85
CA LEU A 179 -5.01 11.13 -8.84
C LEU A 179 -3.77 11.95 -9.17
N TYR A 180 -2.72 11.77 -8.38
CA TYR A 180 -1.43 12.42 -8.58
C TYR A 180 -0.29 11.44 -8.40
N HIS A 181 0.80 11.62 -9.13
CA HIS A 181 2.09 11.00 -8.84
C HIS A 181 2.96 12.02 -8.10
N TYR A 182 3.51 11.63 -6.95
CA TYR A 182 4.40 12.50 -6.20
C TYR A 182 5.86 12.31 -6.63
N ARG A 183 6.43 13.37 -7.22
CA ARG A 183 7.83 13.43 -7.64
C ARG A 183 8.72 13.69 -6.43
N GLY A 184 9.23 12.61 -5.82
CA GLY A 184 10.10 12.71 -4.66
C GLY A 184 11.45 13.39 -4.93
N ASP A 185 11.88 13.46 -6.19
CA ASP A 185 13.12 14.12 -6.60
C ASP A 185 12.98 15.65 -6.67
N SER A 186 11.86 16.17 -7.18
CA SER A 186 11.60 17.61 -7.32
C SER A 186 10.65 18.20 -6.28
N HIS A 187 10.01 17.35 -5.45
CA HIS A 187 8.96 17.75 -4.51
C HIS A 187 7.74 18.38 -5.21
N GLU A 188 7.25 17.71 -6.26
CA GLU A 188 6.14 18.18 -7.10
C GLU A 188 5.03 17.12 -7.22
N LEU A 189 3.86 17.55 -7.68
CA LEU A 189 2.74 16.67 -8.02
C LEU A 189 2.51 16.68 -9.52
N GLU A 190 2.44 15.48 -10.11
CA GLU A 190 2.05 15.27 -11.50
C GLU A 190 0.62 14.73 -11.52
N PRO A 191 -0.37 15.43 -12.12
CA PRO A 191 -1.71 14.87 -12.29
C PRO A 191 -1.66 13.59 -13.13
N VAL A 192 -2.31 12.54 -12.65
CA VAL A 192 -2.45 11.29 -13.40
C VAL A 192 -3.73 11.36 -14.21
N ALA A 193 -3.60 11.30 -15.54
CA ALA A 193 -4.76 11.22 -16.41
C ALA A 193 -5.45 9.87 -16.20
N THR A 194 -6.75 9.91 -15.91
CA THR A 194 -7.56 8.70 -15.74
C THR A 194 -8.97 8.94 -16.29
N GLU A 195 -9.56 7.88 -16.82
CA GLU A 195 -10.98 7.88 -17.23
C GLU A 195 -11.89 7.50 -16.05
N VAL A 196 -11.31 7.08 -14.93
CA VAL A 196 -12.03 6.65 -13.74
C VAL A 196 -12.46 7.87 -12.93
N THR A 197 -13.72 7.90 -12.51
CA THR A 197 -14.21 8.89 -11.54
C THR A 197 -13.69 8.51 -10.16
N VAL A 198 -12.88 9.40 -9.58
CA VAL A 198 -12.27 9.20 -8.25
C VAL A 198 -13.23 9.75 -7.20
N ASP A 199 -14.19 8.91 -6.82
CA ASP A 199 -15.16 9.20 -5.77
C ASP A 199 -15.00 8.24 -4.58
N ARG A 200 -15.89 8.37 -3.59
CA ARG A 200 -15.85 7.49 -2.42
C ARG A 200 -16.03 6.02 -2.77
N ALA A 201 -16.79 5.67 -3.81
CA ALA A 201 -16.99 4.28 -4.22
C ALA A 201 -15.71 3.68 -4.80
N PHE A 202 -14.97 4.45 -5.61
CA PHE A 202 -13.63 4.09 -6.06
C PHE A 202 -12.69 3.82 -4.87
N VAL A 203 -12.66 4.72 -3.89
CA VAL A 203 -11.81 4.55 -2.70
C VAL A 203 -12.21 3.33 -1.88
N MET A 204 -13.50 3.10 -1.68
CA MET A 204 -14.04 1.92 -1.00
C MET A 204 -13.57 0.62 -1.68
N GLU A 205 -13.70 0.52 -3.00
CA GLU A 205 -13.23 -0.65 -3.75
C GLU A 205 -11.72 -0.80 -3.62
N MET A 206 -10.95 0.28 -3.77
CA MET A 206 -9.50 0.28 -3.59
C MET A 206 -9.07 -0.35 -2.25
N VAL A 207 -9.72 0.01 -1.13
CA VAL A 207 -9.37 -0.49 0.21
C VAL A 207 -10.16 -1.74 0.62
N GLY A 208 -10.68 -2.52 -0.33
CA GLY A 208 -11.38 -3.77 -0.03
C GLY A 208 -12.63 -3.59 0.83
N GLN A 209 -13.38 -2.51 0.59
CA GLN A 209 -14.60 -2.09 1.30
C GLN A 209 -14.41 -1.68 2.76
N GLN A 210 -13.17 -1.47 3.22
CA GLN A 210 -12.87 -0.97 4.57
C GLN A 210 -13.30 0.51 4.71
N HIS A 211 -14.58 0.74 5.05
CA HIS A 211 -15.19 2.06 5.14
C HIS A 211 -14.46 3.06 6.04
N TRP A 212 -13.81 2.58 7.10
CA TRP A 212 -13.04 3.40 8.04
C TRP A 212 -11.73 3.97 7.46
N PHE A 213 -11.31 3.55 6.27
CA PHE A 213 -10.19 4.15 5.54
C PHE A 213 -10.64 5.05 4.39
N ALA A 214 -11.90 4.94 3.96
CA ALA A 214 -12.40 5.62 2.77
C ALA A 214 -12.48 7.14 2.92
N ASP A 215 -12.59 7.63 4.16
CA ASP A 215 -12.75 9.06 4.46
C ASP A 215 -11.40 9.75 4.79
N ALA A 216 -10.27 9.07 4.62
CA ALA A 216 -8.96 9.68 4.75
C ALA A 216 -8.73 10.74 3.67
N HIS A 217 -8.14 11.88 4.04
CA HIS A 217 -8.09 13.04 3.14
C HIS A 217 -7.12 12.84 1.97
N VAL A 218 -6.09 12.03 2.21
CA VAL A 218 -5.15 11.58 1.20
C VAL A 218 -4.87 10.10 1.43
N LEU A 219 -5.01 9.30 0.39
CA LEU A 219 -4.53 7.93 0.36
C LEU A 219 -3.28 7.86 -0.53
N VAL A 220 -2.30 7.09 -0.11
CA VAL A 220 -1.01 6.92 -0.78
C VAL A 220 -0.86 5.46 -1.17
N VAL A 221 -0.94 5.20 -2.47
CA VAL A 221 -0.66 3.92 -3.09
C VAL A 221 0.85 3.76 -3.17
N LEU A 222 1.38 2.72 -2.51
CA LEU A 222 2.78 2.35 -2.55
C LEU A 222 3.00 1.39 -3.72
N ALA A 223 3.58 1.91 -4.82
CA ALA A 223 3.79 1.17 -6.05
C ALA A 223 5.29 1.03 -6.38
N PRO A 224 5.93 -0.07 -5.98
CA PRO A 224 7.31 -0.33 -6.35
C PRO A 224 7.52 -0.54 -7.85
N ARG A 225 8.47 0.21 -8.39
CA ARG A 225 9.16 -0.10 -9.65
C ARG A 225 10.18 -1.21 -9.42
N PHE A 226 9.74 -2.46 -9.59
CA PHE A 226 10.51 -3.66 -9.33
C PHE A 226 11.87 -3.70 -10.06
N GLU A 227 11.91 -3.22 -11.32
CA GLU A 227 13.13 -3.12 -12.11
C GLU A 227 14.24 -2.31 -11.41
N ARG A 228 13.87 -1.31 -10.60
CA ARG A 228 14.82 -0.44 -9.89
C ARG A 228 15.60 -1.23 -8.85
N THR A 229 14.93 -2.16 -8.15
CA THR A 229 15.58 -3.08 -7.21
C THR A 229 16.33 -4.18 -7.94
N PHE A 230 15.70 -4.77 -8.95
CA PHE A 230 16.22 -5.97 -9.60
C PHE A 230 17.33 -5.67 -10.59
N TRP A 231 17.53 -4.43 -11.02
CA TRP A 231 18.73 -4.00 -11.73
C TRP A 231 20.02 -4.39 -10.98
N LYS A 232 20.04 -4.19 -9.65
CA LYS A 232 21.14 -4.58 -8.75
C LYS A 232 21.01 -6.02 -8.25
N TYR A 233 19.81 -6.39 -7.79
CA TYR A 233 19.55 -7.70 -7.17
C TYR A 233 18.81 -8.64 -8.12
N ARG A 234 19.42 -8.87 -9.29
CA ARG A 234 18.85 -9.66 -10.41
C ARG A 234 18.54 -11.08 -9.98
N GLN A 235 17.32 -11.54 -10.26
CA GLN A 235 16.91 -12.94 -10.05
C GLN A 235 17.17 -13.46 -8.62
N HIS A 236 17.26 -12.55 -7.65
CA HIS A 236 17.63 -12.90 -6.28
C HIS A 236 16.37 -13.06 -5.42
N ALA A 237 16.23 -14.23 -4.78
CA ALA A 237 15.00 -14.60 -4.08
C ALA A 237 14.61 -13.67 -2.91
N LYS A 238 15.57 -12.92 -2.34
CA LYS A 238 15.31 -11.96 -1.24
C LYS A 238 14.91 -10.57 -1.71
N SER A 239 15.01 -10.26 -3.01
CA SER A 239 14.83 -8.90 -3.51
C SER A 239 13.41 -8.38 -3.26
N TYR A 240 12.39 -9.22 -3.43
CA TYR A 240 11.01 -8.83 -3.12
C TYR A 240 10.79 -8.53 -1.63
N ARG A 241 11.50 -9.26 -0.73
CA ARG A 241 11.42 -9.02 0.72
C ARG A 241 11.95 -7.64 1.10
N VAL A 242 13.03 -7.17 0.44
CA VAL A 242 13.56 -5.83 0.73
C VAL A 242 12.62 -4.72 0.27
N VAL A 243 11.87 -4.95 -0.82
CA VAL A 243 10.83 -4.02 -1.28
C VAL A 243 9.68 -3.98 -0.27
N ALA A 244 9.20 -5.12 0.21
CA ALA A 244 8.15 -5.17 1.23
C ALA A 244 8.56 -4.49 2.55
N MET A 245 9.81 -4.66 3.00
CA MET A 245 10.34 -3.96 4.19
C MET A 245 10.34 -2.44 4.00
N GLU A 246 10.66 -1.95 2.80
CA GLU A 246 10.63 -0.52 2.50
C GLU A 246 9.24 0.09 2.62
N ALA A 247 8.19 -0.64 2.20
CA ALA A 247 6.80 -0.21 2.42
C ALA A 247 6.49 -0.03 3.91
N GLY A 248 7.01 -0.92 4.77
CA GLY A 248 6.92 -0.78 6.23
C GLY A 248 7.70 0.41 6.78
N HIS A 249 8.89 0.70 6.24
CA HIS A 249 9.66 1.88 6.66
C HIS A 249 8.98 3.19 6.26
N LEU A 250 8.40 3.25 5.05
CA LEU A 250 7.63 4.39 4.56
C LEU A 250 6.39 4.61 5.42
N SER A 251 5.65 3.54 5.72
CA SER A 251 4.42 3.64 6.52
C SER A 251 4.70 4.13 7.93
N GLN A 252 5.74 3.61 8.61
CA GLN A 252 6.10 4.09 9.95
C GLN A 252 6.53 5.56 9.93
N THR A 253 7.26 5.99 8.91
CA THR A 253 7.64 7.40 8.77
C THR A 253 6.42 8.29 8.52
N LEU A 254 5.46 7.83 7.72
CA LEU A 254 4.18 8.52 7.52
C LEU A 254 3.40 8.63 8.83
N TYR A 255 3.31 7.55 9.60
CA TYR A 255 2.66 7.53 10.90
C TYR A 255 3.25 8.58 11.84
N LEU A 256 4.57 8.63 11.96
CA LEU A 256 5.25 9.58 12.84
C LEU A 256 5.08 11.02 12.35
N ALA A 257 5.20 11.26 11.04
CA ALA A 257 5.02 12.58 10.45
C ALA A 257 3.58 13.09 10.62
N ALA A 258 2.58 12.23 10.42
CA ALA A 258 1.17 12.55 10.63
C ALA A 258 0.88 12.83 12.11
N THR A 259 1.35 11.96 13.02
CA THR A 259 1.14 12.12 14.47
C THR A 259 1.78 13.41 14.98
N ASP A 260 2.98 13.75 14.52
CA ASP A 260 3.66 15.02 14.84
C ASP A 260 2.86 16.24 14.36
N ALA A 261 2.20 16.14 13.20
CA ALA A 261 1.32 17.17 12.66
C ALA A 261 -0.10 17.18 13.27
N GLY A 262 -0.39 16.30 14.23
CA GLY A 262 -1.73 16.16 14.83
C GLY A 262 -2.76 15.48 13.93
N LEU A 263 -2.32 14.75 12.91
CA LEU A 263 -3.15 13.98 11.98
C LEU A 263 -3.20 12.50 12.38
N GLY A 264 -4.29 11.84 11.98
CA GLY A 264 -4.38 10.38 11.97
C GLY A 264 -3.72 9.79 10.72
N ALA A 265 -3.23 8.56 10.82
CA ALA A 265 -2.71 7.80 9.67
C ALA A 265 -3.08 6.32 9.74
N PHE A 266 -3.03 5.64 8.60
CA PHE A 266 -3.18 4.19 8.51
C PHE A 266 -2.25 3.57 7.45
N ILE A 267 -2.12 2.25 7.49
CA ILE A 267 -1.67 1.41 6.38
C ILE A 267 -2.54 0.16 6.32
N THR A 268 -2.86 -0.30 5.12
CA THR A 268 -3.51 -1.60 4.89
C THR A 268 -2.93 -2.30 3.67
N GLY A 269 -2.78 -3.62 3.77
CA GLY A 269 -2.49 -4.52 2.66
C GLY A 269 -3.72 -5.31 2.18
N ALA A 270 -4.87 -5.14 2.84
CA ALA A 270 -6.14 -5.69 2.39
C ALA A 270 -6.75 -4.73 1.37
N ILE A 271 -6.23 -4.76 0.15
CA ILE A 271 -6.57 -3.81 -0.93
C ILE A 271 -6.89 -4.57 -2.20
N ASN A 272 -7.68 -3.96 -3.10
CA ASN A 272 -7.91 -4.50 -4.44
C ASN A 272 -6.86 -3.94 -5.41
N GLU A 273 -5.66 -4.52 -5.46
CA GLU A 273 -4.55 -4.02 -6.27
C GLU A 273 -4.94 -3.90 -7.75
N LYS A 274 -5.67 -4.89 -8.29
CA LYS A 274 -6.05 -4.85 -9.71
C LYS A 274 -7.01 -3.71 -10.04
N HIS A 275 -7.79 -3.24 -9.09
CA HIS A 275 -8.64 -2.06 -9.27
C HIS A 275 -7.77 -0.80 -9.36
N ILE A 276 -6.82 -0.64 -8.44
CA ILE A 276 -5.88 0.49 -8.37
C ILE A 276 -5.00 0.55 -9.62
N GLU A 277 -4.39 -0.57 -9.99
CA GLU A 277 -3.46 -0.68 -11.11
C GLU A 277 -4.14 -0.36 -12.45
N ARG A 278 -5.42 -0.72 -12.62
CA ARG A 278 -6.21 -0.34 -13.80
C ARG A 278 -6.42 1.17 -13.87
N ALA A 279 -6.77 1.81 -12.75
CA ALA A 279 -7.01 3.25 -12.69
C ALA A 279 -5.73 4.07 -12.92
N LEU A 280 -4.58 3.56 -12.48
CA LEU A 280 -3.26 4.15 -12.67
C LEU A 280 -2.53 3.68 -13.95
N GLN A 281 -3.13 2.76 -14.72
CA GLN A 281 -2.55 2.16 -15.93
C GLN A 281 -1.16 1.53 -15.73
N LEU A 282 -0.94 0.89 -14.58
CA LEU A 282 0.37 0.32 -14.22
C LEU A 282 0.63 -1.00 -14.96
N ASP A 283 1.86 -1.21 -15.42
CA ASP A 283 2.33 -2.52 -15.82
C ASP A 283 2.82 -3.30 -14.61
N THR A 284 2.03 -4.28 -14.20
CA THR A 284 2.19 -4.98 -12.94
C THR A 284 3.44 -5.87 -12.84
N ILE A 285 4.13 -6.09 -13.95
CA ILE A 285 5.42 -6.80 -13.98
C ILE A 285 6.58 -5.84 -13.65
N ALA A 286 6.50 -4.59 -14.11
CA ALA A 286 7.51 -3.57 -13.82
C ALA A 286 7.20 -2.76 -12.57
N GLU A 287 5.92 -2.46 -12.34
CA GLU A 287 5.40 -1.58 -11.30
C GLU A 287 4.05 -2.08 -10.78
N GLY A 288 4.02 -2.54 -9.53
CA GLY A 288 2.83 -3.16 -8.95
C GLY A 288 2.58 -2.68 -7.54
N VAL A 289 1.30 -2.61 -7.15
CA VAL A 289 0.88 -2.07 -5.86
C VAL A 289 1.18 -3.08 -4.73
N LEU A 290 1.64 -2.59 -3.57
CA LEU A 290 1.87 -3.42 -2.39
C LEU A 290 0.97 -3.11 -1.20
N ALA A 291 0.65 -1.83 -1.01
CA ALA A 291 -0.11 -1.36 0.14
C ALA A 291 -0.68 0.03 -0.14
N VAL A 292 -1.70 0.38 0.63
CA VAL A 292 -2.23 1.74 0.70
C VAL A 292 -2.00 2.27 2.10
N CYS A 293 -1.37 3.44 2.20
CA CYS A 293 -1.39 4.25 3.41
C CYS A 293 -2.41 5.37 3.25
N GLY A 294 -2.72 6.07 4.33
CA GLY A 294 -3.45 7.33 4.22
C GLY A 294 -3.34 8.16 5.49
N PHE A 295 -3.71 9.43 5.38
CA PHE A 295 -3.67 10.38 6.49
C PHE A 295 -4.75 11.46 6.35
N GLY A 296 -5.07 12.10 7.46
CA GLY A 296 -6.09 13.15 7.53
C GLY A 296 -6.40 13.58 8.95
N TRP A 297 -7.31 14.54 9.10
CA TRP A 297 -7.79 14.91 10.43
C TRP A 297 -8.57 13.78 11.06
N ARG A 298 -8.25 13.47 12.32
CA ARG A 298 -9.02 12.54 13.14
C ARG A 298 -10.36 13.18 13.49
N ALA A 299 -11.44 12.41 13.38
CA ALA A 299 -12.77 12.86 13.81
C ALA A 299 -12.83 13.10 15.33
N ALA A 300 -13.75 13.95 15.77
CA ALA A 300 -13.96 14.21 17.19
C ALA A 300 -14.56 13.02 17.95
N GLN A 301 -15.16 12.06 17.24
CA GLN A 301 -15.83 10.89 17.82
C GLN A 301 -15.26 9.61 17.22
N MET A 302 -15.18 8.57 18.05
CA MET A 302 -14.78 7.23 17.63
C MET A 302 -16.04 6.41 17.28
N THR A 303 -16.36 6.31 16.00
CA THR A 303 -17.45 5.47 15.48
C THR A 303 -16.97 4.08 15.07
N THR A 304 -15.70 3.96 14.66
CA THR A 304 -15.02 2.69 14.40
C THR A 304 -13.92 2.48 15.42
N THR A 305 -13.88 1.30 16.03
CA THR A 305 -12.90 0.98 17.07
C THR A 305 -11.45 1.12 16.59
N GLU A 306 -10.66 1.85 17.37
CA GLU A 306 -9.22 1.96 17.23
C GLU A 306 -8.51 1.38 18.45
N LEU A 307 -7.36 0.75 18.21
CA LEU A 307 -6.57 0.17 19.29
C LEU A 307 -5.74 1.26 19.98
N ASP A 308 -6.28 1.82 21.07
CA ASP A 308 -5.62 2.78 21.96
C ASP A 308 -5.72 2.34 23.44
N PRO A 309 -5.10 1.22 23.83
CA PRO A 309 -5.21 0.69 25.19
C PRO A 309 -4.59 1.60 26.26
N ALA A 310 -3.73 2.54 25.86
CA ALA A 310 -3.12 3.52 26.76
C ALA A 310 -4.01 4.76 26.98
N GLY A 311 -5.12 4.90 26.24
CA GLY A 311 -6.06 6.03 26.37
C GLY A 311 -5.42 7.39 26.06
N VAL A 312 -4.39 7.40 25.21
CA VAL A 312 -3.60 8.60 24.90
C VAL A 312 -4.31 9.51 23.91
N ILE A 313 -5.12 8.92 23.01
CA ILE A 313 -5.79 9.59 21.90
C ILE A 313 -7.28 9.68 22.17
N TRP A 314 -7.90 8.58 22.57
CA TRP A 314 -9.32 8.54 22.90
C TRP A 314 -9.47 8.59 24.41
N HIS A 315 -9.91 9.74 24.91
CA HIS A 315 -10.34 9.86 26.29
C HIS A 315 -11.79 9.42 26.39
N PRO A 316 -12.14 8.49 27.30
CA PRO A 316 -13.53 8.21 27.59
C PRO A 316 -14.23 9.53 27.90
N ALA A 317 -15.42 9.75 27.37
CA ALA A 317 -16.26 10.85 27.83
C ALA A 317 -16.36 10.72 29.35
N ALA A 318 -16.12 11.81 30.08
CA ALA A 318 -16.29 11.81 31.53
C ALA A 318 -17.72 11.34 31.84
N GLU A 319 -17.84 10.21 32.56
CA GLU A 319 -19.12 9.73 33.09
C GLU A 319 -19.74 10.74 34.07
#